data_AF-F3FW08-F1
#
_entry.id   AF-F3FW08-F1
#
_cell.length_a   1.000
_cell.length_b   1.000
_cell.length_c   1.000
_cell.angle_alpha   90.00
_cell.angle_beta   90.00
_cell.angle_gamma   90.00
#
_symmetry.space_group_name_H-M   'P 1'
#
loop_
_entity.id
_entity.type
_entity.pdbx_description
1 polymer ?
#
loop_
_entity_poly.entity_id
_entity_poly.type
_entity_poly.pdbx_seq_one_letter_code
_entity_poly.pdbx_strand_id
1 'polypeptide(L)'
;MSQANSHAEAGGTTKPIGLLIAATLLTIVFAWMLIKSITTPIATALLAAETIAQGNLTKPISIDGSDEAGRLLLAMKTMQDKLRDTLQGISGSAT
;
A
#
# COMPACT_ATOMS: atom_id res chain seq x y z
N MET A 1 42.30 -19.20 -52.28
CA MET A 1 42.32 -18.03 -51.38
C MET A 1 41.40 -16.96 -51.96
N SER A 2 40.15 -16.93 -51.52
CA SER A 2 39.26 -15.77 -51.60
C SER A 2 38.21 -15.96 -50.51
N GLN A 3 38.28 -15.09 -49.49
CA GLN A 3 37.25 -14.75 -48.50
C GLN A 3 36.43 -15.94 -47.98
N ALA A 4 36.91 -16.64 -46.94
CA ALA A 4 36.53 -16.34 -45.56
C ALA A 4 35.00 -16.16 -45.42
N ASN A 5 34.36 -17.24 -44.96
CA ASN A 5 33.06 -17.23 -44.28
C ASN A 5 32.89 -15.94 -43.45
N SER A 6 32.30 -14.90 -44.02
CA SER A 6 31.73 -13.81 -43.26
C SER A 6 30.45 -14.37 -42.66
N HIS A 7 30.58 -14.80 -41.41
CA HIS A 7 29.54 -15.34 -40.57
C HIS A 7 28.20 -14.68 -40.87
N ALA A 8 27.25 -15.49 -41.34
CA ALA A 8 25.86 -15.14 -41.31
C ALA A 8 25.52 -14.73 -39.87
N GLU A 9 25.43 -13.42 -39.61
CA GLU A 9 24.75 -12.89 -38.44
C GLU A 9 23.24 -13.08 -38.62
N ALA A 10 22.81 -14.33 -38.78
CA ALA A 10 21.45 -14.77 -38.51
C ALA A 10 21.26 -14.86 -36.99
N GLY A 11 21.59 -13.78 -36.28
CA GLY A 11 21.45 -13.67 -34.84
C GLY A 11 20.24 -12.81 -34.55
N GLY A 12 19.06 -13.41 -34.47
CA GLY A 12 17.82 -12.71 -34.13
C GLY A 12 18.01 -11.74 -32.95
N THR A 13 17.84 -10.44 -33.22
CA THR A 13 17.92 -9.32 -32.27
C THR A 13 16.70 -9.29 -31.34
N THR A 14 16.25 -10.44 -30.84
CA THR A 14 15.05 -10.59 -29.99
C THR A 14 15.33 -10.38 -28.50
N LYS A 15 16.62 -10.39 -28.09
CA LYS A 15 17.05 -10.15 -26.71
C LYS A 15 16.54 -8.83 -26.09
N PRO A 16 16.60 -7.66 -26.76
CA PRO A 16 16.10 -6.40 -26.18
C PRO A 16 14.58 -6.39 -25.97
N ILE A 17 13.81 -7.04 -26.85
CA ILE A 17 12.34 -7.09 -26.74
C ILE A 17 11.93 -7.89 -25.49
N GLY A 18 12.57 -9.04 -25.26
CA GLY A 18 12.33 -9.83 -24.05
C GLY A 18 12.65 -9.06 -22.76
N LEU A 19 13.74 -8.29 -22.76
CA LEU A 19 14.11 -7.44 -21.63
C LEU A 19 13.07 -6.34 -21.37
N LEU A 20 12.58 -5.67 -22.42
CA LEU A 20 11.57 -4.63 -22.31
C LEU A 20 10.26 -5.18 -21.72
N ILE A 21 9.80 -6.33 -22.22
CA ILE A 21 8.59 -6.99 -21.69
C ILE A 21 8.77 -7.33 -20.21
N ALA A 22 9.91 -7.92 -19.83
CA ALA A 22 10.20 -8.24 -18.44
C ALA A 22 10.23 -7.00 -17.54
N ALA A 23 10.86 -5.91 -18.00
CA ALA A 23 10.90 -4.65 -17.27
C ALA A 23 9.50 -4.03 -17.10
N THR A 24 8.66 -4.06 -18.13
CA THR A 24 7.26 -3.59 -18.05
C THR A 24 6.46 -4.43 -17.05
N LEU A 25 6.57 -5.75 -17.09
CA LEU A 25 5.88 -6.64 -16.14
C LEU A 25 6.33 -6.37 -14.69
N LEU A 26 7.63 -6.22 -14.45
CA LEU A 26 8.14 -5.85 -13.13
C LEU A 26 7.59 -4.50 -12.66
N THR A 27 7.48 -3.52 -13.55
CA THR A 27 6.93 -2.20 -13.23
C THR A 27 5.47 -2.31 -12.81
N ILE A 28 4.66 -3.10 -13.52
CA ILE A 28 3.25 -3.34 -13.19
C ILE A 28 3.13 -4.03 -11.82
N VAL A 29 3.96 -5.05 -11.56
CA VAL A 29 3.98 -5.76 -10.27
C VAL A 29 4.34 -4.80 -9.13
N PHE A 30 5.36 -3.96 -9.29
CA PHE A 30 5.72 -2.96 -8.29
C PHE A 30 4.62 -1.92 -8.08
N ALA A 31 4.02 -1.39 -9.16
CA ALA A 31 2.92 -0.45 -9.06
C ALA A 31 1.74 -1.06 -8.27
N TRP A 32 1.38 -2.30 -8.55
CA TRP A 32 0.34 -3.02 -7.82
C TRP A 32 0.70 -3.23 -6.34
N MET A 33 1.96 -3.57 -6.05
CA MET A 33 2.45 -3.73 -4.69
C MET A 33 2.37 -2.41 -3.91
N LEU A 34 2.77 -1.29 -4.51
CA LEU A 34 2.71 0.04 -3.89
C LEU A 34 1.27 0.51 -3.64
N ILE A 35 0.35 0.27 -4.59
CA ILE A 35 -1.07 0.58 -4.38
C ILE A 35 -1.60 -0.16 -3.16
N LYS A 36 -1.27 -1.45 -3.05
CA LYS A 36 -1.72 -2.29 -1.94
C LYS A 36 -1.07 -1.92 -0.61
N SER A 37 0.20 -1.57 -0.58
CA SER A 37 0.93 -1.28 0.67
C SER A 37 0.80 0.17 1.14
N ILE A 38 0.51 1.12 0.25
CA ILE A 38 0.48 2.56 0.59
C ILE A 38 -0.91 3.14 0.34
N THR A 39 -1.41 3.06 -0.89
CA THR A 39 -2.65 3.77 -1.27
C THR A 39 -3.86 3.22 -0.52
N THR A 40 -4.00 1.90 -0.42
CA THR A 40 -5.13 1.27 0.29
C THR A 40 -5.13 1.56 1.80
N PRO A 41 -4.02 1.39 2.55
CA PRO A 41 -3.98 1.74 3.97
C PRO A 41 -4.20 3.23 4.25
N ILE A 42 -3.68 4.13 3.40
CA ILE A 42 -3.91 5.59 3.56
C ILE A 42 -5.39 5.94 3.38
N ALA A 43 -6.07 5.35 2.38
CA ALA A 43 -7.50 5.55 2.21
C ALA A 43 -8.29 5.05 3.43
N THR A 44 -7.87 3.93 4.02
CA THR A 44 -8.47 3.37 5.24
C THR A 44 -8.25 4.31 6.43
N ALA A 45 -7.06 4.89 6.57
CA ALA A 45 -6.75 5.87 7.59
C ALA A 45 -7.61 7.14 7.45
N LEU A 46 -7.77 7.66 6.22
CA LEU A 46 -8.64 8.80 5.95
C LEU A 46 -10.09 8.53 6.39
N LEU A 47 -10.66 7.40 5.99
CA LEU A 47 -12.02 7.00 6.39
C LEU A 47 -12.17 6.86 7.91
N ALA A 48 -11.15 6.33 8.58
CA ALA A 48 -11.13 6.24 10.04
C ALA A 48 -11.15 7.64 10.69
N ALA A 49 -10.36 8.58 10.18
CA ALA A 49 -10.34 9.97 10.66
C ALA A 49 -11.70 10.64 10.47
N GLU A 50 -12.31 10.52 9.30
CA GLU A 50 -13.64 11.06 9.02
C GLU A 50 -14.69 10.46 9.97
N THR A 51 -14.63 9.16 10.21
CA THR A 51 -15.55 8.46 11.11
C THR A 51 -15.39 8.94 12.56
N ILE A 52 -14.15 9.10 13.03
CA ILE A 52 -13.85 9.65 14.36
C ILE A 52 -14.33 11.11 14.47
N ALA A 53 -14.09 11.93 13.45
CA ALA A 53 -14.49 13.33 13.42
C ALA A 53 -16.03 13.50 13.44
N GLN A 54 -16.76 12.52 12.90
CA GLN A 54 -18.23 12.44 13.00
C GLN A 54 -18.72 11.95 14.37
N GLY A 55 -17.82 11.65 15.32
CA GLY A 55 -18.13 11.14 16.65
C GLY A 55 -18.47 9.66 16.70
N ASN A 56 -18.33 8.93 15.59
CA ASN A 56 -18.58 7.49 15.56
C ASN A 56 -17.29 6.74 15.95
N LEU A 57 -17.24 6.25 17.18
CA LEU A 57 -16.09 5.51 17.70
C LEU A 57 -16.32 3.99 17.73
N THR A 58 -17.43 3.49 17.17
CA THR A 58 -17.79 2.07 17.24
C THR A 58 -17.26 1.26 16.06
N LYS A 59 -16.90 1.91 14.95
CA LYS A 59 -16.31 1.24 13.79
C LYS A 59 -14.87 0.81 14.07
N PRO A 60 -14.53 -0.47 13.94
CA PRO A 60 -13.17 -0.94 14.17
C PRO A 60 -12.22 -0.46 13.08
N ILE A 61 -11.05 0.03 13.48
CA ILE A 61 -9.94 0.33 12.58
C ILE A 61 -9.11 -0.94 12.41
N SER A 62 -9.12 -1.51 11.21
CA SER A 62 -8.30 -2.68 10.85
C SER A 62 -6.89 -2.23 10.50
N ILE A 63 -5.89 -2.93 11.02
CA ILE A 63 -4.48 -2.61 10.82
C ILE A 63 -3.87 -3.75 10.00
N ASP A 64 -3.64 -3.47 8.73
CA ASP A 64 -2.94 -4.36 7.82
C ASP A 64 -1.59 -3.72 7.45
N GLY A 65 -0.50 -4.44 7.67
CA GLY A 65 0.87 -3.97 7.40
C GLY A 65 1.66 -3.59 8.64
N SER A 66 2.98 -3.73 8.54
CA SER A 66 3.95 -3.43 9.61
C SER A 66 4.85 -2.22 9.28
N ASP A 67 4.47 -1.46 8.25
CA ASP A 67 5.17 -0.28 7.77
C ASP A 67 4.62 1.01 8.42
N GLU A 68 5.03 2.17 7.90
CA GLU A 68 4.58 3.48 8.35
C GLU A 68 3.05 3.65 8.25
N ALA A 69 2.41 3.04 7.26
CA ALA A 69 0.96 3.15 7.08
C ALA A 69 0.21 2.29 8.12
N GLY A 70 0.71 1.09 8.41
CA GLY A 70 0.23 0.27 9.52
C GLY A 70 0.39 0.97 10.88
N ARG A 71 1.54 1.63 11.10
CA ARG A 71 1.78 2.43 12.32
C ARG A 71 0.84 3.63 12.44
N LEU A 72 0.51 4.29 11.33
CA LEU A 72 -0.48 5.37 11.31
C LEU A 72 -1.86 4.86 11.73
N LEU A 73 -2.33 3.74 11.14
CA LEU A 73 -3.60 3.11 11.50
C LEU A 73 -3.64 2.71 12.98
N LEU A 74 -2.54 2.18 13.52
CA LEU A 74 -2.42 1.86 14.95
C LEU A 74 -2.55 3.10 15.85
N ALA A 75 -1.90 4.21 15.47
CA ALA A 75 -2.01 5.46 16.21
C ALA A 75 -3.46 6.01 16.21
N MET A 76 -4.16 5.89 15.07
CA MET A 76 -5.56 6.29 14.96
C MET A 76 -6.50 5.40 15.78
N LYS A 77 -6.27 4.08 15.79
CA LYS A 77 -6.99 3.15 16.67
C LYS A 77 -6.83 3.55 18.13
N THR A 78 -5.59 3.82 18.55
CA THR A 78 -5.29 4.26 19.93
C THR A 78 -6.02 5.56 20.26
N MET A 79 -6.07 6.52 19.33
CA MET A 79 -6.83 7.76 19.49
C MET A 79 -8.33 7.51 19.66
N GLN A 80 -8.92 6.65 18.81
CA GLN A 80 -10.32 6.25 18.92
C GLN A 80 -10.64 5.64 20.29
N ASP A 81 -9.80 4.71 20.76
CA ASP A 81 -9.97 4.04 22.05
C ASP A 81 -9.92 5.07 23.21
N LYS A 82 -8.95 5.99 23.20
CA LYS A 82 -8.84 7.03 24.22
C LYS A 82 -10.01 8.01 24.25
N LEU A 83 -10.55 8.36 23.08
CA LEU A 83 -11.76 9.19 23.00
C LEU A 83 -12.97 8.45 23.58
N ARG A 84 -13.12 7.15 23.30
CA ARG A 84 -14.21 6.33 23.88
C ARG A 84 -14.13 6.25 25.39
N ASP A 85 -12.93 6.01 25.92
CA ASP A 85 -12.71 5.91 27.36
C ASP A 85 -13.07 7.23 28.05
N THR A 86 -12.66 8.35 27.46
CA THR A 86 -12.95 9.69 27.98
C THR A 86 -14.47 9.95 28.04
N LEU A 87 -15.21 9.62 26.99
CA LEU A 87 -16.67 9.79 26.95
C LEU A 87 -17.41 8.86 27.93
N GLN A 88 -16.94 7.62 28.08
CA GLN A 88 -17.47 6.68 29.08
C GLN A 88 -17.25 7.19 30.50
N GLY A 89 -16.05 7.74 30.79
CA GLY A 89 -15.74 8.32 32.09
C GLY A 89 -16.62 9.51 32.46
N ILE A 90 -16.92 10.39 31.49
CA ILE A 90 -17.83 11.53 31.69
C ILE A 90 -19.26 11.04 31.93
N SER A 91 -19.71 10.04 31.18
CA SER A 91 -21.08 9.49 31.30
C SER A 91 -21.29 8.76 32.63
N GLY A 92 -20.29 8.02 33.11
CA GLY A 92 -20.34 7.34 34.41
C GLY A 92 -20.19 8.25 35.63
N SER A 93 -19.72 9.48 35.45
CA SER A 93 -19.62 10.49 36.53
C SER A 93 -20.89 11.34 36.67
N ALA A 94 -21.83 11.26 35.72
CA ALA A 94 -23.06 12.06 35.68
C ALA A 94 -24.29 11.36 36.29
N THR A 95 -24.12 10.14 36.80
CA THR A 95 -25.13 9.34 37.54
C THR A 95 -24.66 9.09 38.96
#